data_AF-A0A2V9PK86-F1
#
_entry.id   AF-A0A2V9PK86-F1
#
_cell.length_a   1.000
_cell.length_b   1.000
_cell.length_c   1.000
_cell.angle_alpha   90.00
_cell.angle_beta   90.00
_cell.angle_gamma   90.00
#
_symmetry.space_group_name_H-M   'P 1'
#
loop_
_entity.id
_entity.type
_entity.pdbx_description
1 polymer ?
#
loop_
_entity_poly.entity_id
_entity_poly.type
_entity_poly.pdbx_seq_one_letter_code
_entity_poly.pdbx_strand_id
1 'polypeptide(L)'
;EEKNGDAIEASEARVERSAGLVFVGHVNPGTGSAIRLRGRNGEAAQIVVLSPQQAQSLWKLTLGGKERLILSAAQVYADGDKLVLLAIDASELKAAFFPAPKHSIAGFSDAGQDGTFHIYAAQVQPLKLTAKVEKLRDPGADPPLKMGKEVVLMPDESAFESAAKWRIKPPDLNSDAVSDVLLRIHYKGDIARIYAGGELLTDNFYYGEPLVIGLSRIPTELLNKSLEVRILPLQAQAPIYLPSGARPAIQLGDQLADIEEINFVPVYREVMQIGQ
;
A
#
# COMPACT_ATOMS: atom_id res chain seq x y z
N GLU A 1 -40.45 -21.80 21.28
CA GLU A 1 -41.27 -20.88 22.09
C GLU A 1 -40.61 -19.52 22.09
N GLU A 2 -41.21 -18.54 21.42
CA GLU A 2 -41.02 -17.12 21.70
C GLU A 2 -41.55 -16.85 23.12
N LYS A 3 -40.70 -17.01 24.13
CA LYS A 3 -41.00 -16.48 25.46
C LYS A 3 -40.22 -15.19 25.61
N ASN A 4 -40.99 -14.09 25.72
CA ASN A 4 -40.58 -12.70 25.96
C ASN A 4 -40.02 -11.96 24.74
N GLY A 5 -40.88 -11.37 23.90
CA GLY A 5 -40.76 -10.08 23.17
C GLY A 5 -39.45 -9.61 22.50
N ASP A 6 -38.37 -10.37 22.61
CA ASP A 6 -37.03 -10.11 22.11
C ASP A 6 -36.83 -11.08 20.93
N ALA A 7 -36.72 -10.54 19.72
CA ALA A 7 -36.56 -11.33 18.50
C ALA A 7 -35.08 -11.40 18.12
N ILE A 8 -34.60 -12.61 17.81
CA ILE A 8 -33.25 -12.85 17.31
C ILE A 8 -33.38 -13.54 15.97
N GLU A 9 -32.90 -12.87 14.92
CA GLU A 9 -32.89 -13.39 13.56
C GLU A 9 -31.45 -13.61 13.11
N ALA A 10 -31.12 -14.86 12.81
CA ALA A 10 -29.82 -15.27 12.29
C ALA A 10 -30.06 -16.39 11.27
N SER A 11 -30.56 -16.02 10.08
CA SER A 11 -31.09 -16.96 9.08
C SER A 11 -30.05 -17.92 8.50
N GLU A 12 -28.77 -17.54 8.55
CA GLU A 12 -27.65 -18.34 8.03
C GLU A 12 -26.78 -18.95 9.12
N ALA A 13 -27.21 -18.90 10.38
CA ALA A 13 -26.45 -19.39 11.52
C ALA A 13 -27.25 -20.42 12.33
N ARG A 14 -26.55 -21.23 13.12
CA ARG A 14 -27.16 -22.16 14.07
C ARG A 14 -27.48 -21.45 15.37
N VAL A 15 -28.76 -21.40 15.73
CA VAL A 15 -29.23 -20.76 16.97
C VAL A 15 -29.63 -21.82 17.99
N GLU A 16 -29.00 -21.78 19.17
CA GLU A 16 -29.33 -22.64 20.31
C GLU A 16 -29.71 -21.78 21.52
N ARG A 17 -30.73 -22.21 22.27
CA ARG A 17 -31.22 -21.49 23.45
C ARG A 17 -31.11 -22.41 24.66
N SER A 18 -30.38 -21.96 25.68
CA SER A 18 -30.16 -22.74 26.91
C SER A 18 -29.97 -21.81 28.11
N ALA A 19 -30.63 -22.12 29.23
CA ALA A 19 -30.49 -21.40 30.51
C ALA A 19 -30.61 -19.86 30.41
N GLY A 20 -31.49 -19.35 29.53
CA GLY A 20 -31.68 -17.91 29.32
C GLY A 20 -30.62 -17.24 28.43
N LEU A 21 -29.66 -18.00 27.90
CA LEU A 21 -28.68 -17.55 26.91
C LEU A 21 -29.06 -17.99 25.50
N VAL A 22 -28.59 -17.24 24.51
CA VAL A 22 -28.71 -17.57 23.09
C VAL A 22 -27.31 -17.71 22.51
N PHE A 23 -27.01 -18.90 22.02
CA PHE A 23 -25.76 -19.23 21.35
C PHE A 23 -26.00 -19.19 19.85
N VAL A 24 -25.17 -18.44 19.14
CA VAL A 24 -25.21 -18.35 17.68
C VAL A 24 -23.87 -18.87 17.15
N GLY A 25 -23.90 -20.06 16.56
CA GLY A 25 -22.74 -20.75 16.01
C GLY A 25 -22.82 -20.88 14.49
N HIS A 26 -21.71 -21.32 13.86
CA HIS A 26 -21.61 -21.46 12.40
C HIS A 26 -21.94 -20.16 11.63
N VAL A 27 -21.54 -19.02 12.20
CA VAL A 27 -21.71 -17.72 11.54
C VAL A 27 -20.70 -17.61 10.41
N ASN A 28 -21.17 -17.44 9.18
CA ASN A 28 -20.32 -17.13 8.05
C ASN A 28 -19.89 -15.66 8.10
N PRO A 29 -18.58 -15.37 8.07
CA PRO A 29 -18.12 -13.99 8.02
C PRO A 29 -18.49 -13.32 6.69
N GLY A 30 -18.85 -12.04 6.74
CA GLY A 30 -19.21 -11.24 5.57
C GLY A 30 -19.73 -9.86 5.96
N THR A 31 -20.06 -9.06 4.94
CA THR A 31 -20.61 -7.70 5.05
C THR A 31 -22.10 -7.68 5.41
N GLY A 32 -22.76 -8.84 5.35
CA GLY A 32 -24.17 -9.01 5.69
C GLY A 32 -24.45 -9.01 7.20
N SER A 33 -25.71 -8.83 7.55
CA SER A 33 -26.19 -8.95 8.93
C SER A 33 -26.13 -10.41 9.37
N ALA A 34 -25.19 -10.76 10.24
CA ALA A 34 -25.09 -12.11 10.82
C ALA A 34 -26.22 -12.35 11.84
N ILE A 35 -26.51 -11.35 12.68
CA ILE A 35 -27.54 -11.45 13.72
C ILE A 35 -28.28 -10.11 13.78
N ARG A 36 -29.62 -10.14 13.74
CA ARG A 36 -30.46 -9.01 14.08
C ARG A 36 -31.14 -9.27 15.40
N LEU A 37 -31.06 -8.30 16.29
CA LEU A 37 -31.68 -8.29 17.60
C LEU A 37 -32.76 -7.21 17.59
N ARG A 38 -33.97 -7.55 18.05
CA ARG A 38 -35.02 -6.57 18.37
C ARG A 38 -35.40 -6.73 19.83
N GLY A 39 -35.26 -5.65 20.60
CA GLY A 39 -35.71 -5.56 21.98
C GLY A 39 -37.15 -5.08 22.09
N ARG A 40 -37.77 -5.32 23.24
CA ARG A 40 -39.17 -4.97 23.55
C ARG A 40 -39.57 -3.50 23.33
N ASN A 41 -38.60 -2.58 23.45
CA ASN A 41 -38.85 -1.14 23.33
C ASN A 41 -38.69 -0.61 21.90
N GLY A 42 -38.56 -1.51 20.90
CA GLY A 42 -38.31 -1.15 19.51
C GLY A 42 -36.83 -0.88 19.19
N GLU A 43 -35.95 -1.01 20.19
CA GLU A 43 -34.50 -0.98 19.99
C GLU A 43 -34.07 -2.15 19.10
N ALA A 44 -33.27 -1.86 18.08
CA ALA A 44 -32.74 -2.86 17.18
C ALA A 44 -31.22 -2.78 17.15
N ALA A 45 -30.57 -3.93 17.20
CA ALA A 45 -29.13 -4.04 17.00
C ALA A 45 -28.84 -5.02 15.87
N GLN A 46 -27.81 -4.71 15.10
CA GLN A 46 -27.31 -5.56 14.03
C GLN A 46 -25.87 -5.92 14.33
N ILE A 47 -25.57 -7.21 14.29
CA ILE A 47 -24.22 -7.74 14.44
C ILE A 47 -23.77 -8.21 13.07
N VAL A 48 -22.64 -7.68 12.62
CA VAL A 48 -21.92 -8.10 11.40
C VAL A 48 -20.63 -8.77 11.85
N VAL A 49 -20.34 -9.94 11.31
CA VAL A 49 -19.11 -10.69 11.62
C VAL A 49 -18.23 -10.63 10.39
N LEU A 50 -17.10 -9.94 10.47
CA LEU A 50 -16.19 -9.77 9.34
C LEU A 50 -15.11 -10.85 9.31
N SER A 51 -14.63 -11.18 8.11
CA SER A 51 -13.38 -11.93 7.96
C SER A 51 -12.18 -11.10 8.46
N PRO A 52 -11.05 -11.75 8.80
CA PRO A 52 -9.84 -11.02 9.20
C PRO A 52 -9.40 -9.95 8.19
N GLN A 53 -9.50 -10.24 6.89
CA GLN A 53 -9.16 -9.33 5.81
C GLN A 53 -10.11 -8.11 5.78
N GLN A 54 -11.42 -8.34 5.86
CA GLN A 54 -12.40 -7.25 5.94
C GLN A 54 -12.23 -6.40 7.20
N ALA A 55 -11.88 -7.01 8.33
CA ALA A 55 -11.63 -6.29 9.58
C ALA A 55 -10.39 -5.38 9.49
N GLN A 56 -9.34 -5.80 8.78
CA GLN A 56 -8.16 -4.95 8.51
C GLN A 56 -8.48 -3.77 7.59
N SER A 57 -9.49 -3.92 6.74
CA SER A 57 -9.99 -2.89 5.81
C SER A 57 -11.14 -2.05 6.38
N LEU A 58 -11.55 -2.27 7.64
CA LEU A 58 -12.65 -1.56 8.27
C LEU A 58 -12.16 -0.37 9.08
N TRP A 59 -12.81 0.77 8.88
CA TRP A 59 -12.57 2.02 9.59
C TRP A 59 -13.84 2.48 10.28
N LYS A 60 -13.69 3.07 11.46
CA LYS A 60 -14.78 3.74 12.18
C LYS A 60 -14.44 5.22 12.32
N LEU A 61 -15.14 6.07 11.58
CA LEU A 61 -14.85 7.50 11.48
C LEU A 61 -16.12 8.32 11.72
N THR A 62 -15.96 9.53 12.24
CA THR A 62 -17.06 10.50 12.34
C THR A 62 -17.00 11.44 11.14
N LEU A 63 -17.99 11.36 10.25
CA LEU A 63 -18.05 12.14 8.99
C LEU A 63 -19.49 12.60 8.70
N GLY A 64 -19.64 13.89 8.41
CA GLY A 64 -20.95 14.53 8.22
C GLY A 64 -21.82 14.43 9.47
N GLY A 65 -21.21 14.68 10.64
CA GLY A 65 -21.88 14.66 11.94
C GLY A 65 -22.36 13.28 12.42
N LYS A 66 -21.90 12.18 11.81
CA LYS A 66 -22.30 10.80 12.17
C LYS A 66 -21.11 9.88 12.28
N GLU A 67 -21.16 8.96 13.24
CA GLU A 67 -20.26 7.80 13.25
C GLU A 67 -20.64 6.87 12.09
N ARG A 68 -19.63 6.45 11.32
CA ARG A 68 -19.77 5.60 10.15
C ARG A 68 -18.71 4.52 10.16
N LEU A 69 -19.13 3.32 9.78
CA LEU A 69 -18.26 2.24 9.37
C LEU A 69 -17.95 2.40 7.87
N ILE A 70 -16.68 2.31 7.52
CA ILE A 70 -16.19 2.42 6.15
C ILE A 70 -15.32 1.21 5.86
N LEU A 71 -15.69 0.43 4.84
CA LEU A 71 -14.88 -0.67 4.34
C LEU A 71 -14.18 -0.24 3.04
N SER A 72 -12.86 -0.35 2.98
CA SER A 72 -12.08 -0.01 1.79
C SER A 72 -10.78 -0.81 1.69
N ALA A 73 -10.43 -1.23 0.47
CA ALA A 73 -9.11 -1.77 0.18
C ALA A 73 -8.05 -0.65 0.05
N ALA A 74 -8.47 0.56 -0.32
CA ALA A 74 -7.62 1.74 -0.30
C ALA A 74 -7.22 2.11 1.13
N GLN A 75 -6.10 2.81 1.27
CA GLN A 75 -5.81 3.51 2.52
C GLN A 75 -6.79 4.66 2.67
N VAL A 76 -7.32 4.83 3.88
CA VAL A 76 -8.27 5.91 4.16
C VAL A 76 -7.89 6.70 5.39
N TYR A 77 -8.20 7.99 5.37
CA TYR A 77 -8.13 8.85 6.54
C TYR A 77 -9.15 10.00 6.42
N ALA A 78 -9.50 10.61 7.55
CA ALA A 78 -10.39 11.76 7.59
C ALA A 78 -9.58 13.08 7.60
N ASP A 79 -10.04 14.05 6.81
CA ASP A 79 -9.59 15.45 6.83
C ASP A 79 -10.82 16.35 7.06
N GLY A 80 -11.12 16.60 8.33
CA GLY A 80 -12.41 17.16 8.74
C GLY A 80 -13.56 16.26 8.30
N ASP A 81 -14.50 16.81 7.53
CA ASP A 81 -15.65 16.08 6.98
C ASP A 81 -15.38 15.43 5.60
N LYS A 82 -14.11 15.32 5.21
CA LYS A 82 -13.66 14.65 3.99
C LYS A 82 -13.12 13.27 4.33
N LEU A 83 -13.50 12.27 3.54
CA LEU A 83 -12.79 10.99 3.49
C LEU A 83 -11.78 11.06 2.34
N VAL A 84 -10.51 10.85 2.63
CA VAL A 84 -9.47 10.74 1.61
C VAL A 84 -9.16 9.27 1.38
N LEU A 85 -9.12 8.85 0.11
CA LEU A 85 -8.72 7.52 -0.33
C LEU A 85 -7.38 7.61 -1.07
N LEU A 86 -6.47 6.69 -0.77
CA LEU A 86 -5.19 6.52 -1.46
C LEU A 86 -5.02 5.06 -1.90
N ALA A 87 -4.73 4.84 -3.18
CA ALA A 87 -4.49 3.49 -3.70
C ALA A 87 -3.45 3.50 -4.83
N ILE A 88 -2.73 2.39 -4.99
CA ILE A 88 -1.81 2.19 -6.13
C ILE A 88 -2.51 1.55 -7.34
N ASP A 89 -3.68 0.94 -7.11
CA ASP A 89 -4.62 0.54 -8.17
C ASP A 89 -5.83 1.49 -8.13
N ALA A 90 -6.07 2.20 -9.23
CA ALA A 90 -7.21 3.11 -9.37
C ALA A 90 -8.55 2.41 -9.13
N SER A 91 -8.65 1.11 -9.42
CA SER A 91 -9.87 0.32 -9.23
C SER A 91 -10.21 0.04 -7.76
N GLU A 92 -9.24 0.25 -6.86
CA GLU A 92 -9.40 0.09 -5.40
C GLU A 92 -9.90 1.37 -4.71
N LEU A 93 -10.02 2.50 -5.43
CA LEU A 93 -10.59 3.76 -4.91
C LEU A 93 -12.10 3.63 -4.72
N LYS A 94 -12.48 2.82 -3.74
CA LYS A 94 -13.85 2.47 -3.36
C LYS A 94 -14.00 2.56 -1.86
N ALA A 95 -15.14 3.06 -1.41
CA ALA A 95 -15.49 3.05 0.00
C ALA A 95 -16.94 2.58 0.16
N ALA A 96 -17.13 1.58 1.01
CA ALA A 96 -18.44 1.06 1.37
C ALA A 96 -18.85 1.61 2.73
N PHE A 97 -20.00 2.28 2.83
CA PHE A 97 -20.43 3.01 4.02
C PHE A 97 -21.59 2.35 4.74
N PHE A 98 -21.55 2.40 6.07
CA PHE A 98 -22.71 2.20 6.93
C PHE A 98 -22.71 3.19 8.11
N PRO A 99 -23.77 4.01 8.31
CA PRO A 99 -24.82 4.27 7.34
C PRO A 99 -24.27 4.99 6.10
N ALA A 100 -24.94 4.85 4.96
CA ALA A 100 -24.59 5.56 3.73
C ALA A 100 -24.80 7.08 3.86
N PRO A 101 -24.00 7.92 3.17
CA PRO A 101 -24.31 9.33 2.95
C PRO A 101 -25.67 9.49 2.23
N LYS A 102 -26.40 10.57 2.52
CA LYS A 102 -27.77 10.77 1.97
C LYS A 102 -27.77 11.52 0.63
N HIS A 103 -26.65 12.11 0.26
CA HIS A 103 -26.46 12.92 -0.95
C HIS A 103 -25.50 12.23 -1.91
N SER A 104 -25.54 12.64 -3.18
CA SER A 104 -24.53 12.25 -4.15
C SER A 104 -23.17 12.87 -3.79
N ILE A 105 -22.10 12.12 -4.03
CA ILE A 105 -20.74 12.52 -3.69
C ILE A 105 -20.03 12.83 -5.00
N ALA A 106 -19.60 14.07 -5.19
CA ALA A 106 -18.91 14.49 -6.41
C ALA A 106 -17.65 13.63 -6.64
N GLY A 107 -17.42 13.21 -7.89
CA GLY A 107 -16.29 12.34 -8.26
C GLY A 107 -16.53 10.83 -8.04
N PHE A 108 -17.62 10.45 -7.37
CA PHE A 108 -17.93 9.06 -7.04
C PHE A 108 -19.28 8.63 -7.60
N SER A 109 -19.30 7.47 -8.24
CA SER A 109 -20.52 6.80 -8.69
C SER A 109 -21.04 5.84 -7.63
N ASP A 110 -22.36 5.70 -7.57
CA ASP A 110 -23.01 4.60 -6.85
C ASP A 110 -22.62 3.27 -7.49
N ALA A 111 -21.97 2.40 -6.71
CA ALA A 111 -21.50 1.08 -7.14
C ALA A 111 -22.33 -0.06 -6.51
N GLY A 112 -23.52 0.24 -5.97
CA GLY A 112 -24.45 -0.71 -5.42
C GLY A 112 -24.23 -1.01 -3.94
N GLN A 113 -24.69 -2.18 -3.51
CA GLN A 113 -24.72 -2.58 -2.10
C GLN A 113 -24.01 -3.92 -1.92
N ASP A 114 -23.24 -4.04 -0.84
CA ASP A 114 -22.66 -5.29 -0.38
C ASP A 114 -23.01 -5.50 1.11
N GLY A 115 -23.90 -6.46 1.35
CA GLY A 115 -24.45 -6.70 2.68
C GLY A 115 -25.12 -5.45 3.25
N THR A 116 -24.60 -4.98 4.39
CA THR A 116 -25.12 -3.77 5.04
C THR A 116 -24.52 -2.47 4.51
N PHE A 117 -23.47 -2.53 3.68
CA PHE A 117 -22.72 -1.36 3.23
C PHE A 117 -23.14 -0.92 1.83
N HIS A 118 -23.22 0.40 1.63
CA HIS A 118 -23.44 1.00 0.31
C HIS A 118 -22.11 1.44 -0.29
N ILE A 119 -21.79 1.01 -1.51
CA ILE A 119 -20.48 1.17 -2.13
C ILE A 119 -20.49 2.40 -3.05
N TYR A 120 -19.45 3.21 -2.92
CA TYR A 120 -19.13 4.30 -3.83
C TYR A 120 -17.76 4.06 -4.45
N ALA A 121 -17.63 4.28 -5.75
CA ALA A 121 -16.38 4.09 -6.50
C ALA A 121 -15.99 5.37 -7.22
N ALA A 122 -14.72 5.74 -7.14
CA ALA A 122 -14.17 6.83 -7.93
C ALA A 122 -14.03 6.43 -9.41
N GLN A 123 -14.19 7.40 -10.30
CA GLN A 123 -14.00 7.21 -11.74
C GLN A 123 -12.64 7.76 -12.16
N VAL A 124 -11.59 6.96 -11.95
CA VAL A 124 -10.20 7.34 -12.25
C VAL A 124 -9.66 6.49 -13.38
N GLN A 125 -9.12 7.14 -14.41
CA GLN A 125 -8.44 6.42 -15.49
C GLN A 125 -7.02 6.04 -15.05
N PRO A 126 -6.63 4.75 -15.14
CA PRO A 126 -5.28 4.34 -14.79
C PRO A 126 -4.23 5.03 -15.67
N LEU A 127 -3.20 5.58 -15.04
CA LEU A 127 -2.03 6.14 -15.71
C LEU A 127 -1.00 5.05 -15.99
N LYS A 128 -0.54 4.99 -17.24
CA LYS A 128 0.61 4.18 -17.63
C LYS A 128 1.85 5.06 -17.72
N LEU A 129 2.76 4.89 -16.77
CA LEU A 129 4.00 5.63 -16.70
C LEU A 129 5.15 4.78 -17.25
N THR A 130 5.96 5.33 -18.15
CA THR A 130 7.12 4.63 -18.72
C THR A 130 8.31 5.58 -18.77
N ALA A 131 9.42 5.16 -18.18
CA ALA A 131 10.65 5.95 -18.12
C ALA A 131 11.67 5.51 -19.17
N LYS A 132 12.65 6.39 -19.40
CA LYS A 132 13.86 6.05 -20.12
C LYS A 132 14.96 5.73 -19.10
N VAL A 133 15.53 4.55 -19.24
CA VAL A 133 16.63 4.07 -18.40
C VAL A 133 17.82 3.83 -19.31
N GLU A 134 18.97 4.40 -18.94
CA GLU A 134 20.22 4.28 -19.68
C GLU A 134 21.31 3.80 -18.73
N LYS A 135 21.93 2.64 -19.02
CA LYS A 135 23.14 2.21 -18.31
C LYS A 135 24.31 3.04 -18.81
N LEU A 136 24.93 3.79 -17.90
CA LEU A 136 26.06 4.66 -18.19
C LEU A 136 27.40 3.94 -18.04
N ARG A 137 27.47 3.00 -17.09
CA ARG A 137 28.72 2.30 -16.76
C ARG A 137 28.44 0.97 -16.07
N ASP A 138 29.20 -0.06 -16.45
CA ASP A 138 29.32 -1.31 -15.70
C ASP A 138 30.06 -1.11 -14.36
N PRO A 139 29.94 -2.04 -13.40
CA PRO A 139 30.75 -1.96 -12.18
C PRO A 139 32.23 -2.11 -12.54
N GLY A 140 33.07 -1.28 -11.94
CA GLY A 140 34.52 -1.45 -11.91
C GLY A 140 34.94 -2.42 -10.82
N ALA A 141 36.20 -2.32 -10.37
CA ALA A 141 36.67 -3.13 -9.26
C ALA A 141 35.84 -2.86 -8.00
N ASP A 142 35.31 -3.93 -7.41
CA ASP A 142 34.57 -3.88 -6.16
C ASP A 142 35.46 -3.37 -5.00
N PRO A 143 35.03 -2.35 -4.25
CA PRO A 143 35.73 -1.87 -3.07
C PRO A 143 35.95 -2.99 -2.03
N PRO A 144 37.11 -3.00 -1.34
CA PRO A 144 37.37 -3.99 -0.31
C PRO A 144 36.42 -3.79 0.88
N LEU A 145 35.84 -4.90 1.36
CA LEU A 145 35.02 -4.91 2.56
C LEU A 145 35.86 -4.56 3.79
N LYS A 146 35.40 -3.59 4.58
CA LYS A 146 36.03 -3.21 5.85
C LYS A 146 35.25 -3.84 6.99
N MET A 147 35.88 -4.75 7.73
CA MET A 147 35.27 -5.33 8.92
C MET A 147 35.33 -4.36 10.10
N GLY A 148 34.19 -4.15 10.75
CA GLY A 148 34.10 -3.60 12.09
C GLY A 148 34.37 -4.68 13.13
N LYS A 149 33.86 -4.50 14.35
CA LYS A 149 34.03 -5.49 15.41
C LYS A 149 33.33 -6.82 15.10
N GLU A 150 32.13 -6.77 14.52
CA GLU A 150 31.28 -7.96 14.27
C GLU A 150 30.58 -7.93 12.91
N VAL A 151 30.50 -6.77 12.25
CA VAL A 151 29.76 -6.57 11.00
C VAL A 151 30.63 -5.85 9.97
N VAL A 152 30.30 -6.03 8.69
CA VAL A 152 30.87 -5.24 7.60
C VAL A 152 30.44 -3.78 7.78
N LEU A 153 31.39 -2.85 7.67
CA LEU A 153 31.12 -1.41 7.74
C LEU A 153 30.53 -0.90 6.43
N MET A 154 29.68 0.11 6.52
CA MET A 154 29.17 0.82 5.35
C MET A 154 30.33 1.39 4.51
N PRO A 155 30.37 1.13 3.19
CA PRO A 155 31.33 1.77 2.31
C PRO A 155 31.22 3.30 2.33
N ASP A 156 32.36 3.98 2.25
CA ASP A 156 32.42 5.44 2.14
C ASP A 156 32.03 5.93 0.73
N GLU A 157 31.91 7.25 0.52
CA GLU A 157 31.50 7.81 -0.78
C GLU A 157 32.44 7.39 -1.92
N SER A 158 33.74 7.25 -1.66
CA SER A 158 34.73 6.90 -2.67
C SER A 158 34.52 5.49 -3.24
N ALA A 159 33.93 4.59 -2.45
CA ALA A 159 33.54 3.26 -2.90
C ALA A 159 32.60 3.32 -4.12
N PHE A 160 31.72 4.32 -4.20
CA PHE A 160 30.76 4.48 -5.28
C PHE A 160 31.38 5.07 -6.56
N GLU A 161 32.66 5.43 -6.55
CA GLU A 161 33.39 5.82 -7.75
C GLU A 161 33.56 4.67 -8.74
N SER A 162 33.57 3.41 -8.28
CA SER A 162 33.60 2.21 -9.14
C SER A 162 32.23 1.57 -9.38
N ALA A 163 31.15 2.05 -8.74
CA ALA A 163 29.81 1.49 -8.88
C ALA A 163 29.31 1.42 -10.34
N ALA A 164 28.44 0.46 -10.63
CA ALA A 164 27.66 0.49 -11.85
C ALA A 164 26.71 1.71 -11.81
N LYS A 165 26.46 2.35 -12.96
CA LYS A 165 25.72 3.62 -13.03
C LYS A 165 24.60 3.58 -14.05
N TRP A 166 23.44 4.09 -13.67
CA TRP A 166 22.30 4.30 -14.55
C TRP A 166 21.78 5.72 -14.45
N ARG A 167 21.30 6.24 -15.58
CA ARG A 167 20.47 7.44 -15.65
C ARG A 167 19.03 7.03 -15.83
N ILE A 168 18.16 7.53 -14.97
CA ILE A 168 16.71 7.35 -15.06
C ILE A 168 16.11 8.72 -15.34
N LYS A 169 15.41 8.85 -16.47
CA LYS A 169 14.57 10.02 -16.74
C LYS A 169 13.12 9.68 -16.39
N PRO A 170 12.56 10.25 -15.31
CA PRO A 170 11.15 10.05 -14.98
C PRO A 170 10.23 10.44 -16.14
N PRO A 171 9.05 9.81 -16.28
CA PRO A 171 8.01 10.27 -17.20
C PRO A 171 7.49 11.65 -16.78
N ASP A 172 6.65 12.25 -17.61
CA ASP A 172 5.88 13.42 -17.17
C ASP A 172 4.95 13.01 -16.02
N LEU A 173 5.16 13.62 -14.85
CA LEU A 173 4.44 13.29 -13.61
C LEU A 173 3.29 14.26 -13.34
N ASN A 174 3.03 15.22 -14.24
CA ASN A 174 1.96 16.20 -14.07
C ASN A 174 0.60 15.55 -14.34
N SER A 175 -0.04 15.04 -13.29
CA SER A 175 -1.42 14.59 -13.35
C SER A 175 -2.14 14.90 -12.05
N ASP A 176 -3.30 15.54 -12.16
CA ASP A 176 -4.17 15.84 -11.00
C ASP A 176 -4.78 14.58 -10.38
N ALA A 177 -4.71 13.43 -11.07
CA ALA A 177 -5.25 12.16 -10.60
C ALA A 177 -4.37 11.44 -9.57
N VAL A 178 -3.12 11.89 -9.37
CA VAL A 178 -2.15 11.23 -8.50
C VAL A 178 -1.63 12.20 -7.44
N SER A 179 -1.47 11.71 -6.22
CA SER A 179 -0.80 12.46 -5.15
C SER A 179 0.70 12.23 -5.12
N ASP A 180 1.16 11.10 -5.63
CA ASP A 180 2.58 10.73 -5.70
C ASP A 180 2.79 9.72 -6.83
N VAL A 181 4.05 9.52 -7.21
CA VAL A 181 4.51 8.40 -8.02
C VAL A 181 5.66 7.74 -7.28
N LEU A 182 5.54 6.44 -7.04
CA LEU A 182 6.60 5.65 -6.42
C LEU A 182 7.55 5.15 -7.51
N LEU A 183 8.83 5.47 -7.39
CA LEU A 183 9.89 4.81 -8.14
C LEU A 183 10.26 3.52 -7.40
N ARG A 184 10.01 2.36 -8.03
CA ARG A 184 10.41 1.04 -7.55
C ARG A 184 11.53 0.49 -8.43
N ILE A 185 12.66 0.17 -7.83
CA ILE A 185 13.84 -0.38 -8.52
C ILE A 185 14.10 -1.78 -7.96
N HIS A 186 13.84 -2.81 -8.76
CA HIS A 186 14.34 -4.16 -8.49
C HIS A 186 15.76 -4.24 -9.04
N TYR A 187 16.72 -4.38 -8.15
CA TYR A 187 18.13 -4.47 -8.51
C TYR A 187 18.80 -5.65 -7.83
N LYS A 188 19.93 -6.07 -8.39
CA LYS A 188 20.85 -7.00 -7.75
C LYS A 188 22.19 -6.30 -7.57
N GLY A 189 22.67 -6.26 -6.34
CA GLY A 189 23.86 -5.52 -5.92
C GLY A 189 23.99 -5.61 -4.40
N ASP A 190 25.05 -5.04 -3.85
CA ASP A 190 25.20 -4.93 -2.40
C ASP A 190 24.42 -3.73 -1.87
N ILE A 191 24.68 -2.56 -2.46
CA ILE A 191 24.06 -1.28 -2.06
C ILE A 191 23.67 -0.49 -3.31
N ALA A 192 22.41 -0.06 -3.37
CA ALA A 192 21.96 0.94 -4.34
C ALA A 192 21.89 2.33 -3.69
N ARG A 193 22.28 3.36 -4.44
CA ARG A 193 22.12 4.77 -4.07
C ARG A 193 21.42 5.53 -5.19
N ILE A 194 20.50 6.42 -4.82
CA ILE A 194 19.81 7.31 -5.75
C ILE A 194 20.27 8.73 -5.51
N TYR A 195 20.64 9.41 -6.58
CA TYR A 195 21.05 10.81 -6.57
C TYR A 195 20.14 11.65 -7.47
N ALA A 196 19.94 12.91 -7.10
CA ALA A 196 19.29 13.90 -7.94
C ALA A 196 20.10 15.19 -7.93
N GLY A 197 20.47 15.69 -9.12
CA GLY A 197 21.34 16.87 -9.23
C GLY A 197 22.73 16.69 -8.61
N GLY A 198 23.19 15.46 -8.39
CA GLY A 198 24.46 15.14 -7.73
C GLY A 198 24.37 14.97 -6.21
N GLU A 199 23.23 15.28 -5.60
CA GLU A 199 22.99 15.07 -4.17
C GLU A 199 22.41 13.69 -3.91
N LEU A 200 22.89 13.02 -2.85
CA LEU A 200 22.37 11.72 -2.43
C LEU A 200 20.96 11.90 -1.85
N LEU A 201 19.97 11.26 -2.47
CA LEU A 201 18.60 11.23 -1.96
C LEU A 201 18.42 10.13 -0.91
N THR A 202 18.86 8.91 -1.24
CA THR A 202 18.74 7.76 -0.37
C THR A 202 19.67 6.63 -0.80
N ASP A 203 19.85 5.67 0.10
CA ASP A 203 20.55 4.41 -0.13
C ASP A 203 19.68 3.22 0.31
N ASN A 204 20.05 2.04 -0.15
CA ASN A 204 19.38 0.80 0.18
C ASN A 204 20.38 -0.35 0.12
N PHE A 205 20.46 -1.13 1.21
CA PHE A 205 21.14 -2.42 1.23
C PHE A 205 20.24 -3.47 0.61
N TYR A 206 20.81 -4.34 -0.22
CA TYR A 206 20.03 -5.37 -0.89
C TYR A 206 19.55 -6.43 0.11
N TYR A 207 18.26 -6.78 0.02
CA TYR A 207 17.67 -7.87 0.79
C TYR A 207 16.62 -8.66 0.01
N GLY A 208 16.59 -8.53 -1.32
CA GLY A 208 15.68 -9.25 -2.23
C GLY A 208 14.41 -8.50 -2.62
N GLU A 209 14.07 -7.42 -1.91
CA GLU A 209 12.93 -6.55 -2.23
C GLU A 209 13.38 -5.28 -2.97
N PRO A 210 12.48 -4.61 -3.70
CA PRO A 210 12.83 -3.40 -4.43
C PRO A 210 13.12 -2.21 -3.51
N LEU A 211 14.05 -1.36 -3.95
CA LEU A 211 14.19 -0.01 -3.42
C LEU A 211 13.00 0.83 -3.89
N VAL A 212 12.29 1.47 -2.95
CA VAL A 212 11.10 2.29 -3.24
C VAL A 212 11.27 3.70 -2.67
N ILE A 213 11.06 4.72 -3.51
CA ILE A 213 10.95 6.12 -3.07
C ILE A 213 9.71 6.81 -3.67
N GLY A 214 9.09 7.71 -2.93
CA GLY A 214 8.10 8.65 -3.47
C GLY A 214 8.78 9.84 -4.13
N LEU A 215 8.26 10.28 -5.27
CA LEU A 215 8.83 11.37 -6.06
C LEU A 215 8.24 12.74 -5.71
N SER A 216 7.08 12.78 -5.06
CA SER A 216 6.33 14.00 -4.70
C SER A 216 7.12 15.02 -3.88
N ARG A 217 8.13 14.58 -3.12
CA ARG A 217 8.97 15.45 -2.27
C ARG A 217 10.26 15.91 -2.94
N ILE A 218 10.56 15.42 -4.15
CA ILE A 218 11.75 15.81 -4.89
C ILE A 218 11.39 17.01 -5.77
N PRO A 219 12.15 18.13 -5.71
CA PRO A 219 11.91 19.28 -6.57
C PRO A 219 11.83 18.90 -8.05
N THR A 220 10.79 19.38 -8.74
CA THR A 220 10.52 19.07 -10.16
C THR A 220 11.71 19.42 -11.06
N GLU A 221 12.46 20.48 -10.72
CA GLU A 221 13.67 20.89 -11.45
C GLU A 221 14.77 19.82 -11.40
N LEU A 222 14.87 19.06 -10.30
CA LEU A 222 15.82 17.97 -10.16
C LEU A 222 15.34 16.73 -10.92
N LEU A 223 14.05 16.39 -10.81
CA LEU A 223 13.45 15.27 -11.55
C LEU A 223 13.55 15.45 -13.07
N ASN A 224 13.37 16.68 -13.56
CA ASN A 224 13.46 17.02 -14.98
C ASN A 224 14.86 16.82 -15.58
N LYS A 225 15.92 16.90 -14.77
CA LYS A 225 17.29 16.64 -15.22
C LYS A 225 17.51 15.15 -15.42
N SER A 226 17.33 14.37 -14.36
CA SER A 226 17.34 12.89 -14.27
C SER A 226 17.73 12.48 -12.86
N LEU A 227 17.40 11.24 -12.50
CA LEU A 227 17.94 10.55 -11.35
C LEU A 227 19.16 9.74 -11.79
N GLU A 228 20.18 9.67 -10.95
CA GLU A 228 21.30 8.76 -11.12
C GLU A 228 21.21 7.65 -10.09
N VAL A 229 21.34 6.40 -10.53
CA VAL A 229 21.40 5.23 -9.64
C VAL A 229 22.80 4.66 -9.70
N ARG A 230 23.41 4.46 -8.53
CA ARG A 230 24.71 3.81 -8.38
C ARG A 230 24.54 2.51 -7.60
N ILE A 231 25.11 1.42 -8.11
CA ILE A 231 25.01 0.10 -7.47
C ILE A 231 26.40 -0.47 -7.26
N LEU A 232 26.76 -0.73 -6.00
CA LEU A 232 27.92 -1.53 -5.66
C LEU A 232 27.62 -3.00 -5.93
N PRO A 233 28.57 -3.75 -6.51
CA PRO A 233 28.33 -5.15 -6.83
C PRO A 233 28.21 -6.02 -5.58
N LEU A 234 27.34 -7.02 -5.65
CA LEU A 234 27.28 -8.10 -4.67
C LEU A 234 28.29 -9.19 -5.04
N GLN A 235 29.06 -9.65 -4.06
CA GLN A 235 29.96 -10.79 -4.22
C GLN A 235 29.30 -12.11 -3.81
N ALA A 236 29.67 -13.20 -4.48
CA ALA A 236 29.20 -14.56 -4.16
C ALA A 236 29.39 -14.93 -2.67
N GLN A 237 30.51 -14.53 -2.07
CA GLN A 237 30.91 -14.89 -0.69
C GLN A 237 30.87 -13.71 0.28
N ALA A 238 30.16 -12.62 -0.05
CA ALA A 238 30.02 -11.49 0.86
C ALA A 238 29.48 -11.96 2.23
N PRO A 239 30.19 -11.69 3.35
CA PRO A 239 29.83 -12.14 4.70
C PRO A 239 28.70 -11.28 5.29
N ILE A 240 27.62 -11.13 4.52
CA ILE A 240 26.43 -10.38 4.86
C ILE A 240 25.25 -11.33 4.98
N TYR A 241 24.37 -11.04 5.92
CA TYR A 241 23.10 -11.74 6.05
C TYR A 241 22.16 -11.29 4.93
N LEU A 242 21.56 -12.26 4.24
CA LEU A 242 20.43 -12.03 3.34
C LEU A 242 19.28 -12.94 3.77
N PRO A 243 18.02 -12.48 3.68
CA PRO A 243 16.86 -13.33 3.92
C PRO A 243 16.90 -14.60 3.06
N SER A 244 16.24 -15.66 3.55
CA SER A 244 16.11 -16.90 2.78
C SER A 244 15.47 -16.62 1.41
N GLY A 245 16.09 -17.11 0.34
CA GLY A 245 15.65 -16.89 -1.04
C GLY A 245 16.10 -15.57 -1.69
N ALA A 246 16.66 -14.62 -0.93
CA ALA A 246 17.09 -13.34 -1.48
C ALA A 246 18.48 -13.40 -2.14
N ARG A 247 19.35 -14.35 -1.76
CA ARG A 247 20.72 -14.42 -2.29
C ARG A 247 20.72 -14.90 -3.76
N PRO A 248 21.15 -14.07 -4.73
CA PRO A 248 21.24 -14.49 -6.12
C PRO A 248 22.35 -15.51 -6.32
N ALA A 249 22.21 -16.35 -7.35
CA ALA A 249 23.28 -17.23 -7.78
C ALA A 249 24.37 -16.40 -8.47
N ILE A 250 25.55 -16.34 -7.86
CA ILE A 250 26.73 -15.62 -8.37
C ILE A 250 27.88 -16.63 -8.40
N GLN A 251 28.59 -16.75 -9.53
CA GLN A 251 29.76 -17.63 -9.61
C GLN A 251 30.93 -17.04 -8.82
N LEU A 252 31.83 -17.88 -8.34
CA LEU A 252 33.02 -17.39 -7.63
C LEU A 252 33.90 -16.56 -8.57
N GLY A 253 34.18 -15.32 -8.19
CA GLY A 253 34.92 -14.37 -9.02
C GLY A 253 34.04 -13.39 -9.81
N ASP A 254 32.74 -13.68 -9.92
CA ASP A 254 31.78 -12.76 -10.53
C ASP A 254 31.33 -11.69 -9.54
N GLN A 255 30.97 -10.54 -10.10
CA GLN A 255 30.39 -9.39 -9.41
C GLN A 255 29.05 -9.08 -10.04
N LEU A 256 28.02 -8.90 -9.21
CA LEU A 256 26.66 -8.64 -9.69
C LEU A 256 26.19 -7.24 -9.30
N ALA A 257 26.09 -6.36 -10.29
CA ALA A 257 25.46 -5.06 -10.17
C ALA A 257 24.56 -4.82 -11.39
N ASP A 258 23.26 -5.00 -11.23
CA ASP A 258 22.30 -4.81 -12.31
C ASP A 258 20.94 -4.34 -11.83
N ILE A 259 20.18 -3.71 -12.73
CA ILE A 259 18.78 -3.35 -12.51
C ILE A 259 17.92 -4.29 -13.35
N GLU A 260 17.10 -5.10 -12.67
CA GLU A 260 16.21 -6.06 -13.31
C GLU A 260 14.92 -5.40 -13.79
N GLU A 261 14.39 -4.48 -12.99
CA GLU A 261 13.12 -3.82 -13.29
C GLU A 261 13.06 -2.42 -12.67
N ILE A 262 12.48 -1.48 -13.40
CA ILE A 262 12.13 -0.15 -12.91
C ILE A 262 10.66 0.12 -13.21
N ASN A 263 9.91 0.43 -12.16
CA ASN A 263 8.50 0.78 -12.24
C ASN A 263 8.23 2.16 -11.65
N PHE A 264 7.33 2.89 -12.30
CA PHE A 264 6.77 4.14 -11.81
C PHE A 264 5.31 3.84 -11.46
N VAL A 265 5.02 3.74 -10.17
CA VAL A 265 3.71 3.32 -9.67
C VAL A 265 2.94 4.55 -9.21
N PRO A 266 1.87 4.95 -9.92
CA PRO A 266 0.98 6.01 -9.47
C PRO A 266 0.41 5.71 -8.08
N VAL A 267 0.32 6.74 -7.23
CA VAL A 267 -0.50 6.72 -6.01
C VAL A 267 -1.68 7.63 -6.28
N TYR A 268 -2.82 7.04 -6.62
CA TYR A 268 -4.05 7.77 -6.88
C TYR A 268 -4.65 8.30 -5.59
N ARG A 269 -5.25 9.48 -5.68
CA ARG A 269 -5.88 10.13 -4.53
C ARG A 269 -7.24 10.69 -4.91
N GLU A 270 -8.24 10.32 -4.13
CA GLU A 270 -9.59 10.86 -4.29
C GLU A 270 -10.15 11.31 -2.95
N VAL A 271 -11.04 12.29 -2.99
CA VAL A 271 -11.61 12.92 -1.79
C VAL A 271 -13.12 12.91 -1.88
N MET A 272 -13.75 12.26 -0.91
CA MET A 272 -15.21 12.28 -0.73
C MET A 272 -15.58 13.35 0.27
N GLN A 273 -16.33 14.37 -0.18
CA GLN A 273 -16.93 15.36 0.73
C GLN A 273 -18.20 14.77 1.37
N ILE A 274 -18.12 14.42 2.65
CA ILE A 274 -19.22 13.74 3.37
C ILE A 274 -20.08 14.72 4.18
N GLY A 275 -19.49 15.77 4.75
CA GLY A 275 -20.23 16.85 5.41
C GLY A 275 -20.55 18.02 4.47
N GLN A 276 -21.60 18.77 4.79
CA GLN A 276 -21.84 20.13 4.28
C GLN A 276 -21.65 21.13 5.41
#